data_AF-A0A5D9CNK6-F1
#
_entry.id   AF-A0A5D9CNK6-F1
#
_cell.length_a   1.000
_cell.length_b   1.000
_cell.length_c   1.000
_cell.angle_alpha   90.00
_cell.angle_beta   90.00
_cell.angle_gamma   90.00
#
_symmetry.space_group_name_H-M   'P 1'
#
loop_
_entity.id
_entity.type
_entity.pdbx_description
1 polymer ?
#
loop_
_entity_poly.entity_id
_entity_poly.type
_entity_poly.pdbx_seq_one_letter_code
_entity_poly.pdbx_strand_id
1 'polypeptide(L)'
;MNIQPIHTDADLERAFARMEELWAAEDSTAAADELEVLSILIEKYEDERYPIGPSDPIEAIKFRMEQQGLTPRDLEPYIGPSGRVSEVLNRKRKLSLRMIRRLHDGLNIPYESLMSEAAA
;
A
#
# COMPACT_ATOMS: atom_id res chain seq x y z
N MET A 1 -16.44 -27.10 -9.90
CA MET A 1 -15.54 -25.95 -9.70
C MET A 1 -15.24 -25.36 -11.08
N ASN A 2 -15.71 -24.13 -11.35
CA ASN A 2 -15.48 -23.44 -12.63
C ASN A 2 -14.75 -22.11 -12.35
N ILE A 3 -13.51 -22.23 -11.92
CA ILE A 3 -12.62 -21.08 -11.67
C ILE A 3 -12.11 -20.57 -13.01
N GLN A 4 -12.05 -19.26 -13.18
CA GLN A 4 -11.55 -18.60 -14.40
C GLN A 4 -10.36 -17.71 -14.04
N PRO A 5 -9.40 -17.50 -14.96
CA PRO A 5 -8.35 -16.50 -14.77
C PRO A 5 -8.92 -15.09 -14.58
N ILE A 6 -8.23 -14.26 -13.82
CA ILE A 6 -8.58 -12.85 -13.59
C ILE A 6 -7.88 -12.01 -14.67
N HIS A 7 -8.66 -11.30 -15.49
CA HIS A 7 -8.13 -10.45 -16.58
C HIS A 7 -8.49 -8.98 -16.42
N THR A 8 -9.51 -8.68 -15.60
CA THR A 8 -10.05 -7.33 -15.40
C THR A 8 -10.38 -7.09 -13.94
N ASP A 9 -10.52 -5.82 -13.57
CA ASP A 9 -10.88 -5.42 -12.19
C ASP A 9 -12.29 -5.94 -11.81
N ALA A 10 -13.19 -6.12 -12.78
CA ALA A 10 -14.49 -6.75 -12.56
C ALA A 10 -14.36 -8.27 -12.29
N ASP A 11 -13.36 -8.94 -12.86
CA ASP A 11 -13.06 -10.33 -12.50
C ASP A 11 -12.49 -10.42 -11.08
N LEU A 12 -11.64 -9.46 -10.71
CA LEU A 12 -11.04 -9.33 -9.40
C LEU A 12 -12.12 -9.12 -8.32
N GLU A 13 -13.05 -8.19 -8.52
CA GLU A 13 -14.17 -7.96 -7.60
C GLU A 13 -15.03 -9.22 -7.40
N ARG A 14 -15.29 -9.99 -8.47
CA ARG A 14 -16.03 -11.24 -8.37
C ARG A 14 -15.25 -12.32 -7.62
N ALA A 15 -13.94 -12.38 -7.82
CA ALA A 15 -13.06 -13.30 -7.09
C ALA A 15 -13.05 -12.98 -5.59
N PHE A 16 -12.97 -11.69 -5.21
CA PHE A 16 -13.08 -11.26 -3.82
C PHE A 16 -14.43 -11.61 -3.20
N ALA A 17 -15.54 -11.31 -3.87
CA ALA A 17 -16.87 -11.66 -3.37
C ALA A 17 -17.02 -13.17 -3.14
N ARG A 18 -16.48 -13.99 -4.04
CA ARG A 18 -16.49 -15.45 -3.90
C ARG A 18 -15.60 -15.92 -2.75
N MET A 19 -14.43 -15.32 -2.58
CA MET A 19 -13.52 -15.60 -1.47
C MET A 19 -14.17 -15.32 -0.11
N GLU A 20 -14.94 -14.22 0.01
CA GLU A 20 -15.71 -13.89 1.22
C GLU A 20 -16.76 -14.95 1.56
N GLU A 21 -17.48 -15.48 0.56
CA GLU A 21 -18.44 -16.58 0.77
C GLU A 21 -17.78 -17.86 1.27
N LEU A 22 -16.52 -18.08 0.90
CA LEU A 22 -15.75 -19.30 1.20
C LEU A 22 -14.88 -19.16 2.46
N TRP A 23 -14.85 -17.99 3.09
CA TRP A 23 -13.95 -17.69 4.21
C TRP A 23 -14.12 -18.65 5.41
N ALA A 24 -15.34 -19.15 5.62
CA ALA A 24 -15.67 -20.09 6.69
C ALA A 24 -15.56 -21.57 6.27
N ALA A 25 -14.97 -21.86 5.11
CA ALA A 25 -14.76 -23.23 4.65
C ALA A 25 -13.86 -23.99 5.63
N GLU A 26 -14.23 -25.23 5.94
CA GLU A 26 -13.39 -26.12 6.73
C GLU A 26 -12.20 -26.63 5.89
N ASP A 27 -11.07 -26.86 6.55
CA ASP A 27 -9.87 -27.41 5.92
C ASP A 27 -10.15 -28.74 5.22
N SER A 28 -9.39 -29.04 4.16
CA SER A 28 -9.52 -30.28 3.38
C SER A 28 -10.90 -30.46 2.69
N THR A 29 -11.64 -29.37 2.49
CA THR A 29 -12.87 -29.36 1.68
C THR A 29 -12.58 -28.79 0.29
N ALA A 30 -13.41 -29.14 -0.70
CA ALA A 30 -13.32 -28.54 -2.03
C ALA A 30 -13.53 -27.01 -2.02
N ALA A 31 -14.19 -26.48 -0.98
CA ALA A 31 -14.34 -25.05 -0.77
C ALA A 31 -13.03 -24.39 -0.28
N ALA A 32 -12.26 -25.08 0.57
CA ALA A 32 -10.92 -24.64 0.95
C ALA A 32 -9.93 -24.70 -0.23
N ASP A 33 -10.01 -25.75 -1.06
CA ASP A 33 -9.21 -25.83 -2.30
C ASP A 33 -9.57 -24.68 -3.26
N GLU A 34 -10.86 -24.34 -3.39
CA GLU A 34 -11.32 -23.20 -4.20
C GLU A 34 -10.81 -21.87 -3.65
N LEU A 35 -10.84 -21.69 -2.32
CA LEU A 35 -10.31 -20.52 -1.63
C LEU A 35 -8.82 -20.32 -1.89
N GLU A 36 -8.02 -21.39 -1.79
CA GLU A 36 -6.57 -21.37 -2.06
C GLU A 36 -6.27 -21.01 -3.53
N VAL A 37 -7.01 -21.58 -4.48
CA VAL A 37 -6.82 -21.23 -5.90
C VAL A 37 -7.19 -19.78 -6.17
N LEU A 38 -8.28 -19.28 -5.58
CA LEU A 38 -8.71 -17.88 -5.74
C LEU A 38 -7.66 -16.91 -5.16
N SER A 39 -7.07 -17.21 -3.99
CA SER A 39 -6.06 -16.33 -3.40
C SER A 39 -4.83 -16.21 -4.30
N ILE A 40 -4.35 -17.30 -4.89
CA ILE A 40 -3.21 -17.30 -5.83
C ILE A 40 -3.53 -16.49 -7.09
N LEU A 41 -4.75 -16.61 -7.63
CA LEU A 41 -5.15 -15.86 -8.82
C LEU A 41 -5.27 -14.36 -8.56
N ILE A 42 -5.83 -14.00 -7.39
CA ILE A 42 -5.91 -12.60 -6.92
C ILE A 42 -4.50 -12.03 -6.77
N GLU A 43 -3.63 -12.70 -6.00
CA GLU A 43 -2.24 -12.27 -5.76
C GLU A 43 -1.52 -12.05 -7.09
N LYS A 44 -1.60 -13.00 -8.03
CA LYS A 44 -0.95 -12.87 -9.34
C LYS A 44 -1.47 -11.67 -10.14
N TYR A 45 -2.79 -11.47 -10.17
CA TYR A 45 -3.37 -10.34 -10.89
C TYR A 45 -2.98 -9.01 -10.23
N GLU A 46 -3.02 -8.94 -8.91
CA GLU A 46 -2.61 -7.76 -8.14
C GLU A 46 -1.13 -7.45 -8.34
N ASP A 47 -0.23 -8.44 -8.29
CA ASP A 47 1.20 -8.23 -8.53
C ASP A 47 1.50 -7.66 -9.93
N GLU A 48 0.76 -8.09 -10.96
CA GLU A 48 0.92 -7.60 -12.34
C GLU A 48 0.28 -6.21 -12.53
N ARG A 49 -0.86 -5.93 -11.89
CA ARG A 49 -1.73 -4.77 -12.16
C ARG A 49 -1.55 -3.64 -11.15
N TYR A 50 -1.35 -3.99 -9.90
CA TYR A 50 -1.12 -3.13 -8.74
C TYR A 50 0.14 -3.60 -8.01
N PRO A 51 1.31 -3.64 -8.71
CA PRO A 51 2.54 -4.08 -8.09
C PRO A 51 2.71 -3.35 -6.77
N ILE A 52 2.98 -4.08 -5.69
CA ILE A 52 3.37 -3.50 -4.41
C ILE A 52 4.68 -2.78 -4.68
N GLY A 53 4.56 -1.55 -5.14
CA GLY A 53 5.68 -0.71 -5.49
C GLY A 53 6.51 -0.52 -4.24
N PRO A 54 7.81 -0.25 -4.39
CA PRO A 54 8.61 0.17 -3.25
C PRO A 54 7.84 1.33 -2.57
N SER A 55 7.57 1.25 -1.26
CA SER A 55 6.57 2.11 -0.59
C SER A 55 6.66 3.53 -1.09
N ASP A 56 5.57 4.07 -1.66
CA ASP A 56 5.53 5.48 -2.01
C ASP A 56 5.94 6.26 -0.75
N PRO A 57 7.03 7.06 -0.78
CA PRO A 57 7.50 7.80 0.38
C PRO A 57 6.41 8.63 1.05
N ILE A 58 5.45 9.10 0.27
CA ILE A 58 4.31 9.88 0.78
C ILE A 58 3.33 9.00 1.54
N GLU A 59 3.05 7.79 1.05
CA GLU A 59 2.19 6.84 1.76
C GLU A 59 2.87 6.31 3.02
N ALA A 60 4.19 6.10 3.01
CA ALA A 60 4.96 5.77 4.21
C ALA A 60 4.87 6.87 5.29
N ILE A 61 4.94 8.15 4.87
CA ILE A 61 4.76 9.29 5.78
C ILE A 61 3.33 9.32 6.34
N LYS A 62 2.30 9.19 5.49
CA LYS A 62 0.90 9.21 5.94
C LYS A 62 0.58 8.06 6.88
N PHE A 63 1.04 6.86 6.55
CA PHE A 63 0.91 5.69 7.41
C PHE A 63 1.55 5.94 8.78
N ARG A 64 2.74 6.55 8.80
CA ARG A 64 3.38 6.92 10.07
C ARG A 64 2.60 7.98 10.83
N MET A 65 2.01 8.95 10.14
CA MET A 65 1.16 9.97 10.76
C MET A 65 -0.07 9.32 11.41
N GLU A 66 -0.73 8.39 10.73
CA GLU A 66 -1.89 7.68 11.27
C GLU A 66 -1.53 6.88 12.53
N GLN A 67 -0.44 6.11 12.47
CA GLN A 67 0.05 5.33 13.62
C GLN A 67 0.35 6.17 14.87
N GLN A 68 0.79 7.41 14.68
CA GLN A 68 1.19 8.30 15.77
C GLN A 68 0.17 9.41 16.05
N GLY A 69 -0.96 9.45 15.34
CA GLY A 69 -1.96 10.51 15.46
C GLY A 69 -1.44 11.90 15.08
N LEU A 70 -0.50 12.00 14.14
CA LEU A 70 0.13 13.26 13.72
C LEU A 70 -0.74 14.00 12.70
N THR A 71 -0.73 15.32 12.80
CA THR A 71 -1.31 16.21 11.80
C THR A 71 -0.24 16.67 10.79
N PRO A 72 -0.61 17.19 9.61
CA PRO A 72 0.35 17.76 8.67
C PRO A 72 1.22 18.86 9.29
N ARG A 73 0.70 19.61 10.28
CA ARG A 73 1.47 20.64 10.97
C ARG A 73 2.62 20.06 11.80
N ASP A 74 2.47 18.84 12.30
CA ASP A 74 3.52 18.16 13.08
C ASP A 74 4.70 17.70 12.20
N LEU A 75 4.55 17.75 10.87
CA LEU A 75 5.64 17.48 9.93
C LEU A 75 6.54 18.69 9.66
N GLU A 76 6.18 19.87 10.15
CA GLU A 76 6.95 21.09 9.89
C GLU A 76 8.43 21.01 10.31
N PRO A 77 8.79 20.40 11.46
CA PRO A 77 10.19 20.24 11.86
C PRO A 77 11.01 19.42 10.87
N TYR A 78 10.38 18.46 10.17
CA TYR A 78 11.07 17.52 9.29
C TYR A 78 11.12 18.03 7.84
N ILE A 79 10.00 18.55 7.34
CA ILE A 79 9.82 18.93 5.93
C ILE A 79 9.99 20.44 5.72
N GLY A 80 9.60 21.27 6.68
CA GLY A 80 9.58 22.74 6.60
C GLY A 80 8.17 23.32 6.72
N PRO A 81 7.92 24.58 6.34
CA PRO A 81 6.64 25.26 6.62
C PRO A 81 5.43 24.54 6.01
N SER A 82 4.24 24.70 6.60
CA SER A 82 2.96 24.07 6.17
C SER A 82 2.73 24.01 4.66
N GLY A 83 3.04 25.08 3.91
CA GLY A 83 2.90 25.08 2.45
C GLY A 83 3.75 24.01 1.77
N ARG A 84 5.00 23.82 2.25
CA ARG A 84 5.90 22.78 1.76
C ARG A 84 5.47 21.39 2.18
N VAL A 85 4.95 21.23 3.41
CA VAL A 85 4.37 19.95 3.84
C VAL A 85 3.23 19.56 2.90
N SER A 86 2.30 20.49 2.62
CA SER A 86 1.19 20.26 1.70
C SER A 86 1.67 19.90 0.30
N GLU A 87 2.67 20.62 -0.24
CA GLU A 87 3.26 20.28 -1.54
C GLU A 87 3.82 18.86 -1.59
N VAL A 88 4.50 18.42 -0.52
CA VAL A 88 5.07 17.06 -0.43
C VAL A 88 3.98 16.01 -0.30
N LEU A 89 3.03 16.19 0.64
CA LEU A 89 1.93 15.23 0.86
C LEU A 89 1.00 15.08 -0.36
N ASN A 90 0.93 16.11 -1.21
CA ASN A 90 0.19 16.10 -2.47
C ASN A 90 1.07 15.75 -3.69
N ARG A 91 2.29 15.25 -3.50
CA ARG A 91 3.22 14.84 -4.57
C ARG A 91 3.62 15.95 -5.55
N LYS A 92 3.35 17.22 -5.22
CA LYS A 92 3.76 18.39 -6.03
C LYS A 92 5.26 18.68 -5.88
N ARG A 93 5.88 18.17 -4.81
CA ARG A 93 7.30 18.31 -4.52
C ARG A 93 7.89 16.99 -4.05
N LYS A 94 9.02 16.58 -4.65
CA LYS A 94 9.80 15.43 -4.20
C LYS A 94 10.49 15.72 -2.86
N LEU A 95 10.67 14.67 -2.04
CA LEU A 95 11.49 14.75 -0.83
C LEU A 95 12.96 15.04 -1.20
N SER A 96 13.59 15.91 -0.43
CA SER A 96 15.05 16.09 -0.49
C SER A 96 15.74 15.13 0.48
N LEU A 97 17.01 14.78 0.24
CA LEU A 97 17.81 13.96 1.17
C LEU A 97 17.82 14.49 2.60
N ARG A 98 17.79 15.82 2.76
CA ARG A 98 17.72 16.46 4.09
C ARG A 98 16.38 16.21 4.78
N MET A 99 15.28 16.20 4.04
CA MET A 99 13.95 15.85 4.57
C MET A 99 13.90 14.37 4.94
N ILE A 100 14.40 13.50 4.05
CA ILE A 100 14.45 12.05 4.28
C ILE A 100 15.18 11.73 5.58
N ARG A 101 16.38 12.31 5.77
CA ARG A 101 17.15 12.12 7.01
C ARG A 101 16.37 12.59 8.24
N ARG A 102 15.73 13.77 8.19
CA ARG A 102 14.94 14.29 9.31
C ARG A 102 13.71 13.45 9.63
N LEU A 103 13.02 12.94 8.61
CA LEU A 103 11.86 12.07 8.76
C LEU A 103 12.28 10.72 9.37
N HIS A 104 13.42 10.18 8.93
CA HIS A 104 14.00 8.99 9.54
C HIS A 104 14.37 9.24 11.01
N ASP A 105 15.22 10.23 11.28
CA ASP A 105 15.73 10.50 12.64
C ASP A 105 14.61 10.90 13.61
N GLY A 106 13.59 11.62 13.13
CA GLY A 106 12.53 12.18 13.96
C GLY A 106 11.30 11.29 14.12
N LEU A 107 10.91 10.56 13.07
CA LEU A 107 9.71 9.73 13.07
C LEU A 107 10.02 8.23 12.97
N ASN A 108 11.29 7.85 12.85
CA ASN A 108 11.75 6.46 12.70
C ASN A 108 11.12 5.76 11.49
N ILE A 109 10.95 6.51 10.38
CA ILE A 109 10.50 5.95 9.11
C ILE A 109 11.72 5.32 8.40
N PRO A 110 11.68 4.03 8.01
CA PRO A 110 12.81 3.38 7.35
C PRO A 110 13.28 4.14 6.10
N TYR A 111 14.61 4.18 5.89
CA TYR A 111 15.18 4.85 4.71
C TYR A 111 14.66 4.23 3.39
N GLU A 112 14.52 2.90 3.34
CA GLU A 112 13.98 2.19 2.18
C GLU A 112 12.58 2.69 1.79
N SER A 113 11.73 2.97 2.77
CA SER A 113 10.38 3.50 2.55
C SER A 113 10.38 4.95 2.07
N LEU A 114 11.45 5.72 2.30
CA LEU A 114 11.55 7.14 1.92
C LEU A 114 12.36 7.40 0.66
N MET A 115 13.22 6.44 0.28
CA MET A 115 14.11 6.52 -0.88
C MET A 115 13.55 5.82 -2.11
N SER A 116 12.50 5.02 -1.93
CA SER A 116 11.74 4.45 -3.02
C SER A 116 11.32 5.53 -4.04
N GLU A 117 11.64 5.30 -5.31
CA GLU A 117 10.99 6.06 -6.38
C GLU A 117 9.57 5.53 -6.53
N ALA A 118 8.58 6.39 -6.27
CA ALA A 118 7.19 6.10 -6.64
C ALA A 118 7.17 5.63 -8.10
N ALA A 119 6.56 4.46 -8.35
CA ALA A 119 6.38 3.94 -9.70
C ALA A 119 5.77 5.06 -10.56
N ALA A 120 6.46 5.38 -11.65
CA ALA A 120 6.11 6.46 -12.57
C ALA A 120 4.77 6.21 -13.28
#